data_AF-A0A7J9B5V4-F1
#
_entry.id   AF-A0A7J9B5V4-F1
#
_cell.length_a   1.000
_cell.length_b   1.000
_cell.length_c   1.000
_cell.angle_alpha   90.00
_cell.angle_beta   90.00
_cell.angle_gamma   90.00
#
_symmetry.space_group_name_H-M   'P 1'
#
loop_
_entity.id
_entity.type
_entity.pdbx_description
1 polymer ?
#
loop_
_entity_poly.entity_id
_entity_poly.type
_entity_poly.pdbx_seq_one_letter_code
_entity_poly.pdbx_strand_id
1 'polypeptide(L)'
;MEAPKFVWEGAIPLQIHLHESQVTTLPPPPPALILAPRIGYLPLLAPLIKPYFSSTLPPGVDTIWFDYNGLPLKWYIPTGVLFDLLCPEPERPWNITVHFRGYPGSVLIPCEGEDSVKWSFINSLKEAAYIMNGNCKNVMNMSQSDQLELWHSVMNVARLRAAFENKKAHPGGRSSGNLEAYQRVSSKLKLATVDDEYASLCLQKSQQSVIETDLPAQAKTGRVPVRLYVLSVSKDFDDLDEIPRVDSWEKISYINRPVEIRKEDKCFTLHDALKILLPELFLDESLMNVKLGGVDLEDAVRNSNEDVTSDKVVEDQGQNACKRPEACRISSSAEIKLIRIQGIEPKLEIPFSWVANNLLNPDYFLHVCVCVKVAQ
;
A
#
# COMPACT_ATOMS: atom_id res chain seq x y z
N MET A 1 -5.97 17.64 -14.69
CA MET A 1 -5.36 16.83 -13.61
C MET A 1 -4.37 15.86 -14.25
N GLU A 2 -3.07 16.10 -14.10
CA GLU A 2 -2.01 15.31 -14.75
C GLU A 2 -1.48 14.17 -13.86
N ALA A 3 -1.54 14.32 -12.53
CA ALA A 3 -0.99 13.33 -11.59
C ALA A 3 -1.61 11.92 -11.73
N PRO A 4 -2.95 11.74 -11.82
CA PRO A 4 -3.52 10.41 -12.03
C PRO A 4 -3.09 9.75 -13.34
N LYS A 5 -2.80 10.55 -14.37
CA LYS A 5 -2.27 10.05 -15.65
C LYS A 5 -0.85 9.51 -15.46
N PHE A 6 0.02 10.23 -14.74
CA PHE A 6 1.37 9.75 -14.45
C PHE A 6 1.38 8.49 -13.58
N VAL A 7 0.47 8.38 -12.61
CA VAL A 7 0.27 7.15 -11.83
C VAL A 7 -0.11 5.98 -12.72
N TRP A 8 -1.10 6.19 -13.59
CA TRP A 8 -1.55 5.16 -14.54
C TRP A 8 -0.45 4.75 -15.52
N GLU A 9 0.35 5.71 -15.97
CA GLU A 9 1.49 5.53 -16.85
C GLU A 9 2.78 5.19 -16.08
N GLY A 10 2.74 4.93 -14.78
CA GLY A 10 3.91 4.53 -14.01
C GLY A 10 4.41 3.15 -14.41
N ALA A 11 5.73 2.98 -14.56
CA ALA A 11 6.34 1.70 -14.94
C ALA A 11 7.70 1.47 -14.27
N ILE A 12 8.08 0.20 -14.16
CA ILE A 12 9.35 -0.26 -13.62
C ILE A 12 10.01 -1.16 -14.67
N PRO A 13 11.26 -0.86 -15.07
CA PRO A 13 12.02 -1.76 -15.94
C PRO A 13 12.39 -3.01 -15.14
N LEU A 14 11.90 -4.17 -15.58
CA LEU A 14 12.22 -5.47 -15.00
C LEU A 14 13.22 -6.21 -15.87
N GLN A 15 14.15 -6.89 -15.21
CA GLN A 15 15.01 -7.89 -15.81
C GLN A 15 14.71 -9.23 -15.15
N ILE A 16 14.02 -10.11 -15.88
CA ILE A 16 13.45 -11.35 -15.35
C ILE A 16 14.34 -12.53 -15.75
N HIS A 17 14.93 -13.20 -14.76
CA HIS A 17 15.79 -14.37 -14.95
C HIS A 17 14.99 -15.64 -14.68
N LEU A 18 15.18 -16.69 -15.48
CA LEU A 18 14.68 -18.01 -15.14
C LEU A 18 15.56 -18.61 -14.03
N HIS A 19 14.95 -19.16 -12.99
CA HIS A 19 15.71 -19.80 -11.92
C HIS A 19 16.59 -20.93 -12.45
N GLU A 20 17.86 -20.96 -12.02
CA GLU A 20 18.90 -21.85 -12.56
C GLU A 20 18.51 -23.34 -12.48
N SER A 21 17.84 -23.75 -11.40
CA SER A 21 17.39 -25.15 -11.22
C SER A 21 16.31 -25.59 -12.24
N GLN A 22 15.79 -24.67 -13.04
CA GLN A 22 14.71 -24.89 -14.01
C GLN A 22 15.19 -24.68 -15.45
N VAL A 23 16.49 -24.44 -15.66
CA VAL A 23 17.09 -24.31 -16.99
C VAL A 23 17.49 -25.68 -17.52
N THR A 24 16.98 -26.05 -18.69
CA THR A 24 17.34 -27.32 -19.37
C THR A 24 18.26 -27.14 -20.57
N THR A 25 18.62 -25.90 -20.93
CA THR A 25 19.48 -25.59 -22.08
C THR A 25 20.86 -25.09 -21.68
N LEU A 26 21.85 -25.28 -22.55
CA LEU A 26 23.18 -24.69 -22.46
C LEU A 26 23.51 -23.98 -23.78
N PRO A 27 23.75 -22.65 -23.79
CA PRO A 27 23.76 -21.74 -22.64
C PRO A 27 22.37 -21.51 -22.02
N PRO A 28 22.29 -20.95 -20.79
CA PRO A 28 21.02 -20.56 -20.19
C PRO A 28 20.30 -19.51 -21.04
N PRO A 29 18.95 -19.43 -20.97
CA PRO A 29 18.22 -18.40 -21.70
C PRO A 29 18.61 -17.00 -21.20
N PRO A 30 18.68 -16.01 -22.10
CA PRO A 30 18.85 -14.63 -21.68
C PRO A 30 17.67 -14.16 -20.80
N PRO A 31 17.86 -13.15 -19.95
CA PRO A 31 16.77 -12.61 -19.16
C PRO A 31 15.74 -11.90 -20.05
N ALA A 32 14.46 -11.99 -19.68
CA ALA A 32 13.39 -11.23 -20.31
C ALA A 32 13.38 -9.80 -19.77
N LEU A 33 13.45 -8.81 -20.66
CA LEU A 33 13.33 -7.40 -20.32
C LEU A 33 11.87 -6.98 -20.49
N ILE A 34 11.27 -6.44 -19.44
CA ILE A 34 9.85 -6.08 -19.43
C ILE A 34 9.64 -4.76 -18.71
N LEU A 35 8.95 -3.82 -19.35
CA LEU A 35 8.50 -2.60 -18.69
C LEU A 35 7.15 -2.85 -18.01
N ALA A 36 7.19 -3.27 -16.73
CA ALA A 36 5.99 -3.63 -15.98
C ALA A 36 5.31 -2.39 -15.37
N PRO A 37 3.96 -2.29 -15.39
CA PRO A 37 3.28 -1.16 -14.80
C PRO A 37 3.28 -1.21 -13.27
N ARG A 38 3.41 -0.05 -12.64
CA ARG A 38 3.37 0.09 -11.16
C ARG A 38 2.04 -0.37 -10.57
N ILE A 39 0.94 -0.02 -11.23
CA ILE A 39 -0.43 -0.36 -10.81
C ILE A 39 -0.87 -1.78 -11.19
N GLY A 40 -0.02 -2.56 -11.87
CA GLY A 40 -0.31 -3.94 -12.24
C GLY A 40 0.16 -4.96 -11.20
N TYR A 41 -0.02 -6.24 -11.52
CA TYR A 41 0.39 -7.37 -10.67
C TYR A 41 1.31 -8.30 -11.46
N LEU A 42 2.35 -8.83 -10.82
CA LEU A 42 3.37 -9.67 -11.48
C LEU A 42 2.81 -10.87 -12.26
N PRO A 43 1.81 -11.65 -11.77
CA PRO A 43 1.27 -12.77 -12.52
C PRO A 43 0.62 -12.39 -13.85
N LEU A 44 0.21 -11.13 -14.02
CA LEU A 44 -0.37 -10.65 -15.29
C LEU A 44 0.66 -10.56 -16.41
N LEU A 45 1.95 -10.64 -16.10
CA LEU A 45 3.04 -10.74 -17.06
C LEU A 45 3.23 -12.16 -17.60
N ALA A 46 2.59 -13.16 -16.99
CA ALA A 46 2.73 -14.57 -17.39
C ALA A 46 2.50 -14.83 -18.89
N PRO A 47 1.50 -14.23 -19.58
CA PRO A 47 1.32 -14.46 -21.02
C PRO A 47 2.51 -14.06 -21.89
N LEU A 48 3.41 -13.20 -21.40
CA LEU A 48 4.62 -12.79 -22.09
C LEU A 48 5.84 -13.60 -21.67
N ILE A 49 5.93 -13.92 -20.37
CA ILE A 49 7.07 -14.63 -19.77
C ILE A 49 7.01 -16.13 -20.08
N LYS A 50 5.83 -16.76 -19.98
CA LYS A 50 5.70 -18.21 -20.18
C LYS A 50 6.16 -18.64 -21.58
N PRO A 51 5.72 -18.02 -22.70
CA PRO A 51 6.20 -18.41 -24.02
C PRO A 51 7.70 -18.21 -24.20
N TYR A 52 8.27 -17.15 -23.61
CA TYR A 52 9.68 -16.79 -23.72
C TYR A 52 10.60 -17.88 -23.14
N PHE A 53 10.25 -18.45 -21.98
CA PHE A 53 11.03 -19.51 -21.33
C PHE A 53 10.55 -20.93 -21.64
N SER A 54 9.44 -21.11 -22.36
CA SER A 54 8.78 -22.41 -22.56
C SER A 54 9.70 -23.51 -23.11
N SER A 55 10.63 -23.16 -24.01
CA SER A 55 11.56 -24.11 -24.63
C SER A 55 12.71 -24.53 -23.72
N THR A 56 12.93 -23.82 -22.61
CA THR A 56 14.06 -24.06 -21.68
C THR A 56 13.63 -24.66 -20.36
N LEU A 57 12.34 -24.95 -20.19
CA LEU A 57 11.78 -25.51 -18.96
C LEU A 57 11.82 -27.04 -18.97
N PRO A 58 11.94 -27.68 -17.79
CA PRO A 58 11.72 -29.10 -17.66
C PRO A 58 10.24 -29.46 -17.87
N PRO A 59 9.93 -30.68 -18.33
CA PRO A 59 8.55 -31.14 -18.46
C PRO A 59 7.81 -31.06 -17.11
N GLY A 60 6.53 -30.67 -17.14
CA GLY A 60 5.70 -30.59 -15.94
C GLY A 60 4.57 -29.56 -16.06
N VAL A 61 3.83 -29.40 -14.96
CA VAL A 61 2.76 -28.39 -14.86
C VAL A 61 3.36 -27.05 -14.42
N ASP A 62 3.08 -26.01 -15.20
CA ASP A 62 3.58 -24.66 -14.99
C ASP A 62 2.78 -23.86 -13.96
N THR A 63 3.37 -23.66 -12.79
CA THR A 63 2.87 -22.72 -11.77
C THR A 63 3.84 -21.56 -11.63
N ILE A 64 3.46 -20.41 -12.18
CA ILE A 64 4.33 -19.23 -12.19
C ILE A 64 4.33 -18.53 -10.82
N TRP A 65 5.51 -18.21 -10.32
CA TRP A 65 5.73 -17.33 -9.18
C TRP A 65 7.05 -16.60 -9.32
N PHE A 66 7.23 -15.55 -8.52
CA PHE A 66 8.36 -14.64 -8.62
C PHE A 66 9.06 -14.53 -7.28
N ASP A 67 10.37 -14.40 -7.31
CA ASP A 67 11.19 -14.11 -6.15
C ASP A 67 12.10 -12.90 -6.41
N TYR A 68 12.47 -12.24 -5.33
CA TYR A 68 13.49 -11.20 -5.33
C TYR A 68 14.53 -11.56 -4.28
N ASN A 69 15.75 -11.87 -4.70
CA ASN A 69 16.85 -12.27 -3.81
C ASN A 69 16.47 -13.42 -2.86
N GLY A 70 15.70 -14.40 -3.35
CA GLY A 70 15.25 -15.54 -2.54
C GLY A 70 13.99 -15.30 -1.70
N LEU A 71 13.43 -14.08 -1.68
CA LEU A 71 12.15 -13.77 -1.05
C LEU A 71 11.00 -14.02 -2.05
N PRO A 72 10.09 -14.98 -1.81
CA PRO A 72 8.91 -15.16 -2.65
C PRO A 72 7.99 -13.92 -2.61
N LEU A 73 7.70 -13.35 -3.77
CA LEU A 73 6.93 -12.11 -3.88
C LEU A 73 5.42 -12.37 -3.74
N LYS A 74 4.77 -11.63 -2.85
CA LYS A 74 3.31 -11.67 -2.64
C LYS A 74 2.58 -11.09 -3.85
N TRP A 75 2.06 -11.97 -4.70
CA TRP A 75 1.48 -11.60 -6.00
C TRP A 75 0.25 -10.70 -5.94
N TYR A 76 -0.46 -10.66 -4.81
CA TYR A 76 -1.62 -9.80 -4.58
C TYR A 76 -1.24 -8.37 -4.19
N ILE A 77 0.06 -8.07 -4.04
CA ILE A 77 0.58 -6.72 -3.86
C ILE A 77 0.94 -6.16 -5.25
N PRO A 78 0.55 -4.91 -5.56
CA PRO A 78 0.89 -4.29 -6.83
C PRO A 78 2.41 -4.23 -7.07
N THR A 79 2.84 -4.39 -8.33
CA THR A 79 4.26 -4.40 -8.73
C THR A 79 5.02 -3.17 -8.25
N GLY A 80 4.39 -1.99 -8.34
CA GLY A 80 4.97 -0.73 -7.87
C GLY A 80 5.22 -0.70 -6.37
N VAL A 81 4.30 -1.26 -5.59
CA VAL A 81 4.38 -1.32 -4.13
C VAL A 81 5.45 -2.31 -3.71
N LEU A 82 5.55 -3.47 -4.36
CA LEU A 82 6.63 -4.43 -4.13
C LEU A 82 8.01 -3.79 -4.36
N PHE A 83 8.17 -3.04 -5.45
CA PHE A 83 9.41 -2.35 -5.76
C PHE A 83 9.74 -1.25 -4.73
N ASP A 84 8.76 -0.40 -4.41
CA ASP A 84 8.96 0.70 -3.46
C ASP A 84 9.32 0.21 -2.05
N LEU A 85 8.81 -0.96 -1.67
CA LEU A 85 9.01 -1.60 -0.37
C LEU A 85 10.33 -2.38 -0.27
N LEU A 86 10.70 -3.12 -1.32
CA LEU A 86 11.82 -4.06 -1.29
C LEU A 86 13.13 -3.45 -1.83
N CYS A 87 13.05 -2.34 -2.55
CA CYS A 87 14.20 -1.62 -3.09
C CYS A 87 14.29 -0.19 -2.50
N PRO A 88 14.71 -0.02 -1.23
CA PRO A 88 14.93 1.30 -0.63
C PRO A 88 15.86 2.17 -1.47
N GLU A 89 16.94 1.63 -2.01
CA GLU A 89 17.63 2.23 -3.15
C GLU A 89 17.08 1.62 -4.45
N PRO A 90 16.51 2.42 -5.38
CA PRO A 90 15.82 1.88 -6.55
C PRO A 90 16.80 1.36 -7.62
N GLU A 91 17.05 0.05 -7.60
CA GLU A 91 17.79 -0.67 -8.65
C GLU A 91 17.07 -0.60 -10.00
N ARG A 92 17.80 -0.27 -11.07
CA ARG A 92 17.25 -0.22 -12.44
C ARG A 92 18.21 -0.88 -13.43
N PRO A 93 17.81 -1.96 -14.13
CA PRO A 93 16.53 -2.67 -14.02
C PRO A 93 16.32 -3.39 -12.68
N TRP A 94 15.07 -3.59 -12.26
CA TRP A 94 14.74 -4.41 -11.10
C TRP A 94 14.89 -5.89 -11.47
N ASN A 95 15.85 -6.56 -10.84
CA ASN A 95 16.20 -7.95 -11.12
C ASN A 95 15.26 -8.90 -10.35
N ILE A 96 14.38 -9.59 -11.07
CA ILE A 96 13.45 -10.56 -10.48
C ILE A 96 13.79 -11.93 -11.05
N THR A 97 13.64 -12.98 -10.24
CA THR A 97 13.73 -14.35 -10.73
C THR A 97 12.32 -14.94 -10.84
N VAL A 98 12.07 -15.67 -11.93
CA VAL A 98 10.81 -16.35 -12.21
C VAL A 98 10.99 -17.84 -12.06
N HIS A 99 9.98 -18.46 -11.46
CA HIS A 99 9.88 -19.88 -11.26
C HIS A 99 8.58 -20.41 -11.86
N PHE A 100 8.65 -21.61 -12.41
CA PHE A 100 7.51 -22.36 -12.98
C PHE A 100 7.21 -23.66 -12.22
N ARG A 101 8.10 -24.03 -11.28
CA ARG A 101 8.01 -25.22 -10.42
C ARG A 101 8.24 -24.82 -8.97
N GLY A 102 7.89 -25.72 -8.04
CA GLY A 102 8.20 -25.55 -6.61
C GLY A 102 7.49 -24.37 -5.97
N TYR A 103 6.17 -24.27 -6.15
CA TYR A 103 5.39 -23.15 -5.61
C TYR A 103 5.49 -23.08 -4.07
N PRO A 104 5.85 -21.93 -3.48
CA PRO A 104 6.05 -21.78 -2.04
C PRO A 104 4.73 -21.60 -1.30
N GLY A 105 3.92 -22.66 -1.23
CA GLY A 105 2.57 -22.63 -0.64
C GLY A 105 2.51 -22.35 0.86
N SER A 106 3.64 -22.43 1.58
CA SER A 106 3.74 -22.02 2.99
C SER A 106 3.78 -20.50 3.17
N VAL A 107 4.21 -19.75 2.15
CA VAL A 107 4.40 -18.29 2.18
C VAL A 107 3.37 -17.58 1.29
N LEU A 108 3.06 -18.16 0.13
CA LEU A 108 2.17 -17.57 -0.86
C LEU A 108 0.83 -18.31 -0.93
N ILE A 109 -0.25 -17.54 -0.99
CA ILE A 109 -1.58 -18.07 -1.32
C ILE A 109 -1.60 -18.51 -2.80
N PRO A 110 -2.30 -19.59 -3.18
CA PRO A 110 -2.31 -20.07 -4.57
C PRO A 110 -2.73 -19.01 -5.60
N CYS A 111 -2.10 -19.03 -6.78
CA CYS A 111 -2.45 -18.17 -7.92
C CYS A 111 -2.74 -19.03 -9.16
N GLU A 112 -4.01 -19.27 -9.44
CA GLU A 112 -4.50 -20.11 -10.55
C GLU A 112 -4.67 -19.29 -11.85
N GLY A 113 -3.71 -18.43 -12.15
CA GLY A 113 -3.71 -17.58 -13.34
C GLY A 113 -4.44 -16.24 -13.15
N GLU A 114 -4.96 -15.71 -14.26
CA GLU A 114 -5.52 -14.35 -14.33
C GLU A 114 -6.74 -14.16 -13.44
N ASP A 115 -7.61 -15.18 -13.36
CA ASP A 115 -8.84 -15.10 -12.58
C ASP A 115 -8.56 -14.89 -11.09
N SER A 116 -7.55 -15.56 -10.51
CA SER A 116 -7.18 -15.34 -9.09
C SER A 116 -6.80 -13.88 -8.81
N VAL A 117 -6.08 -13.25 -9.75
CA VAL A 117 -5.69 -11.83 -9.63
C VAL A 117 -6.92 -10.94 -9.76
N LYS A 118 -7.80 -11.22 -10.72
CA LYS A 118 -9.07 -10.51 -10.89
C LYS A 118 -9.93 -10.60 -9.62
N TRP A 119 -10.09 -11.79 -9.05
CA TRP A 119 -10.85 -11.98 -7.81
C TRP A 119 -10.26 -11.18 -6.64
N SER A 120 -8.93 -11.19 -6.48
CA SER A 120 -8.23 -10.41 -5.46
C SER A 120 -8.42 -8.89 -5.65
N PHE A 121 -8.37 -8.41 -6.89
CA PHE A 121 -8.64 -7.02 -7.25
C PHE A 121 -10.09 -6.61 -6.92
N ILE A 122 -11.08 -7.39 -7.34
CA ILE A 122 -12.50 -7.13 -7.05
C ILE A 122 -12.76 -7.17 -5.54
N ASN A 123 -12.09 -8.06 -4.80
CA ASN A 123 -12.22 -8.11 -3.34
C ASN A 123 -11.66 -6.84 -2.69
N SER A 124 -10.50 -6.35 -3.15
CA SER A 124 -9.95 -5.08 -2.68
C SER A 124 -10.89 -3.90 -2.98
N LEU A 125 -11.52 -3.86 -4.16
CA LEU A 125 -12.52 -2.84 -4.47
C LEU A 125 -13.73 -2.88 -3.54
N LYS A 126 -14.22 -4.07 -3.18
CA LYS A 126 -15.33 -4.22 -2.23
C LYS A 126 -14.94 -3.72 -0.84
N GLU A 127 -13.72 -4.03 -0.41
CA GLU A 127 -13.16 -3.57 0.86
C GLU A 127 -13.03 -2.04 0.90
N ALA A 128 -12.43 -1.44 -0.12
CA ALA A 128 -12.30 0.00 -0.25
C ALA A 128 -13.68 0.69 -0.28
N ALA A 129 -14.65 0.13 -1.01
CA ALA A 129 -16.02 0.64 -1.05
C ALA A 129 -16.69 0.58 0.32
N TYR A 130 -16.48 -0.51 1.08
CA TYR A 130 -17.00 -0.63 2.44
C TYR A 130 -16.38 0.43 3.37
N ILE A 131 -15.08 0.68 3.26
CA ILE A 131 -14.39 1.70 4.05
C ILE A 131 -14.93 3.10 3.73
N MET A 132 -15.08 3.44 2.45
CA MET A 132 -15.52 4.78 2.01
C MET A 132 -17.01 5.04 2.28
N ASN A 133 -17.88 4.06 2.00
CA ASN A 133 -19.34 4.26 1.95
C ASN A 133 -20.09 3.46 3.04
N GLY A 134 -19.41 2.67 3.85
CA GLY A 134 -20.01 1.77 4.86
C GLY A 134 -20.69 0.52 4.28
N ASN A 135 -20.64 0.32 2.95
CA ASN A 135 -21.17 -0.87 2.28
C ASN A 135 -20.52 -1.07 0.90
N CYS A 136 -20.59 -2.28 0.35
CA CYS A 136 -20.05 -2.61 -0.97
C CYS A 136 -21.11 -2.71 -2.08
N LYS A 137 -22.33 -2.18 -1.87
CA LYS A 137 -23.45 -2.34 -2.83
C LYS A 137 -23.13 -1.75 -4.20
N ASN A 138 -22.36 -0.66 -4.26
CA ASN A 138 -21.99 -0.04 -5.53
C ASN A 138 -21.12 -0.95 -6.39
N VAL A 139 -20.22 -1.73 -5.77
CA VAL A 139 -19.38 -2.73 -6.48
C VAL A 139 -20.20 -3.98 -6.80
N MET A 140 -21.04 -4.44 -5.86
CA MET A 140 -21.85 -5.65 -6.01
C MET A 140 -22.97 -5.50 -7.05
N ASN A 141 -23.58 -4.32 -7.17
CA ASN A 141 -24.67 -4.03 -8.12
C ASN A 141 -24.14 -3.62 -9.50
N MET A 142 -22.82 -3.50 -9.66
CA MET A 142 -22.20 -3.27 -10.95
C MET A 142 -22.46 -4.47 -11.87
N SER A 143 -22.74 -4.20 -13.15
CA SER A 143 -22.92 -5.28 -14.13
C SER A 143 -21.62 -6.10 -14.27
N GLN A 144 -21.71 -7.39 -14.61
CA GLN A 144 -20.51 -8.19 -14.89
C GLN A 144 -19.67 -7.59 -16.02
N SER A 145 -20.31 -6.98 -17.02
CA SER A 145 -19.62 -6.29 -18.12
C SER A 145 -18.80 -5.10 -17.62
N ASP A 146 -19.35 -4.28 -16.72
CA ASP A 146 -18.63 -3.16 -16.12
C ASP A 146 -17.46 -3.64 -15.24
N GLN A 147 -17.67 -4.68 -14.42
CA GLN A 147 -16.58 -5.26 -13.59
C GLN A 147 -15.44 -5.81 -14.47
N LEU A 148 -15.79 -6.47 -15.58
CA LEU A 148 -14.83 -6.95 -16.57
C LEU A 148 -14.11 -5.81 -17.28
N GLU A 149 -14.81 -4.74 -17.68
CA GLU A 149 -14.21 -3.58 -18.33
C GLU A 149 -13.24 -2.86 -17.39
N LEU A 150 -13.60 -2.70 -16.11
CA LEU A 150 -12.73 -2.15 -15.08
C LEU A 150 -11.44 -2.99 -14.92
N TRP A 151 -11.60 -4.32 -14.81
CA TRP A 151 -10.48 -5.26 -14.74
C TRP A 151 -9.59 -5.22 -15.98
N HIS A 152 -10.18 -5.30 -17.17
CA HIS A 152 -9.46 -5.26 -18.43
C HIS A 152 -8.70 -3.95 -18.59
N SER A 153 -9.23 -2.83 -18.10
CA SER A 153 -8.53 -1.55 -18.14
C SER A 153 -7.21 -1.61 -17.37
N VAL A 154 -7.19 -2.24 -16.18
CA VAL A 154 -5.97 -2.44 -15.37
C VAL A 154 -5.03 -3.47 -16.02
N MET A 155 -5.57 -4.61 -16.46
CA MET A 155 -4.78 -5.67 -17.07
C MET A 155 -4.13 -5.25 -18.39
N ASN A 156 -4.83 -4.50 -19.23
CA ASN A 156 -4.31 -4.12 -20.55
C ASN A 156 -3.15 -3.13 -20.45
N VAL A 157 -3.04 -2.37 -19.35
CA VAL A 157 -1.84 -1.59 -19.05
C VAL A 157 -0.62 -2.51 -18.89
N ALA A 158 -0.80 -3.66 -18.25
CA ALA A 158 0.27 -4.65 -18.09
C ALA A 158 0.67 -5.32 -19.40
N ARG A 159 -0.28 -5.62 -20.28
CA ARG A 159 -0.01 -6.30 -21.57
C ARG A 159 0.57 -5.38 -22.64
N LEU A 160 0.02 -4.17 -22.80
CA LEU A 160 0.42 -3.28 -23.90
C LEU A 160 1.83 -2.74 -23.72
N ARG A 161 2.26 -2.53 -22.48
CA ARG A 161 3.56 -1.94 -22.19
C ARG A 161 4.71 -2.94 -22.25
N ALA A 162 4.45 -4.18 -21.83
CA ALA A 162 5.43 -5.25 -21.86
C ALA A 162 5.69 -5.80 -23.29
N ALA A 163 4.82 -5.49 -24.27
CA ALA A 163 5.00 -5.87 -25.67
C ALA A 163 5.80 -4.85 -26.51
N PHE A 164 6.20 -3.69 -25.95
CA PHE A 164 6.85 -2.61 -26.70
C PHE A 164 8.22 -2.97 -27.31
N GLU A 165 8.87 -4.06 -26.87
CA GLU A 165 10.17 -4.46 -27.41
C GLU A 165 10.10 -5.26 -28.72
N ASN A 166 8.96 -5.85 -29.08
CA ASN A 166 8.91 -6.84 -30.18
C ASN A 166 8.35 -6.35 -31.52
N LYS A 167 8.00 -5.06 -31.69
CA LYS A 167 7.58 -4.53 -33.01
C LYS A 167 8.08 -3.10 -33.25
N LYS A 168 8.78 -2.90 -34.38
CA LYS A 168 8.89 -1.59 -35.06
C LYS A 168 7.47 -1.04 -35.29
N ALA A 169 7.00 -0.12 -34.46
CA ALA A 169 5.80 0.66 -34.76
C ALA A 169 5.82 2.03 -34.06
N HIS A 170 5.72 3.07 -34.89
CA HIS A 170 5.11 4.39 -34.69
C HIS A 170 4.92 4.91 -33.24
N PRO A 171 5.50 6.09 -32.92
CA PRO A 171 5.26 6.76 -31.65
C PRO A 171 3.83 7.30 -31.63
N GLY A 172 2.88 6.62 -30.97
CA GLY A 172 1.51 7.13 -30.85
C GLY A 172 0.41 6.18 -30.33
N GLY A 173 0.72 4.91 -30.05
CA GLY A 173 -0.27 3.89 -29.68
C GLY A 173 -0.79 3.92 -28.23
N ARG A 174 -1.63 4.91 -27.91
CA ARG A 174 -2.77 4.92 -26.94
C ARG A 174 -2.66 4.10 -25.63
N SER A 175 -1.85 4.56 -24.67
CA SER A 175 -2.07 4.30 -23.23
C SER A 175 -3.33 5.01 -22.69
N SER A 176 -3.76 6.10 -23.34
CA SER A 176 -4.89 6.94 -22.88
C SER A 176 -6.23 6.21 -22.90
N GLY A 177 -6.44 5.29 -23.85
CA GLY A 177 -7.72 4.61 -24.03
C GLY A 177 -8.12 3.71 -22.85
N ASN A 178 -7.14 3.13 -22.15
CA ASN A 178 -7.41 2.29 -20.98
C ASN A 178 -7.72 3.14 -19.73
N LEU A 179 -7.06 4.29 -19.58
CA LEU A 179 -7.35 5.21 -18.46
C LEU A 179 -8.75 5.82 -18.61
N GLU A 180 -9.11 6.25 -19.81
CA GLU A 180 -10.45 6.78 -20.10
C GLU A 180 -11.54 5.71 -19.87
N ALA A 181 -11.28 4.46 -20.28
CA ALA A 181 -12.18 3.35 -20.01
C ALA A 181 -12.33 3.06 -18.50
N TYR A 182 -11.21 3.02 -17.78
CA TYR A 182 -11.21 2.88 -16.33
C TYR A 182 -12.03 4.00 -15.67
N GLN A 183 -11.77 5.26 -16.00
CA GLN A 183 -12.45 6.43 -15.42
C GLN A 183 -13.96 6.42 -15.72
N ARG A 184 -14.36 6.00 -16.92
CA ARG A 184 -15.77 5.88 -17.30
C ARG A 184 -16.53 4.88 -16.45
N VAL A 185 -15.92 3.74 -16.14
CA VAL A 185 -16.55 2.72 -15.29
C VAL A 185 -16.43 3.08 -13.81
N SER A 186 -15.26 3.57 -13.38
CA SER A 186 -14.98 3.87 -11.97
C SER A 186 -15.83 5.04 -11.45
N SER A 187 -16.13 6.04 -12.29
CA SER A 187 -17.09 7.11 -11.95
C SER A 187 -18.50 6.59 -11.62
N LYS A 188 -18.91 5.43 -12.14
CA LYS A 188 -20.19 4.79 -11.79
C LYS A 188 -20.20 4.21 -10.37
N LEU A 189 -19.03 3.95 -9.78
CA LEU A 189 -18.93 3.39 -8.42
C LEU A 189 -19.41 4.37 -7.34
N LYS A 190 -19.56 5.68 -7.67
CA LYS A 190 -20.03 6.72 -6.74
C LYS A 190 -19.35 6.61 -5.36
N LEU A 191 -18.06 6.35 -5.37
CA LEU A 191 -17.25 6.28 -4.16
C LEU A 191 -16.98 7.72 -3.72
N ALA A 192 -17.07 7.98 -2.42
CA ALA A 192 -16.88 9.33 -1.89
C ALA A 192 -15.48 9.84 -2.29
N THR A 193 -15.42 10.89 -3.10
CA THR A 193 -14.19 11.64 -3.33
C THR A 193 -13.96 12.56 -2.12
N VAL A 194 -12.71 12.71 -1.72
CA VAL A 194 -12.37 13.68 -0.68
C VAL A 194 -12.53 15.07 -1.30
N ASP A 195 -13.26 15.97 -0.62
CA ASP A 195 -13.49 17.33 -1.12
C ASP A 195 -12.15 18.08 -1.27
N ASP A 196 -11.90 18.64 -2.45
CA ASP A 196 -10.62 19.29 -2.81
C ASP A 196 -10.53 20.78 -2.41
N GLU A 197 -11.60 21.36 -1.83
CA GLU A 197 -11.65 22.78 -1.43
C GLU A 197 -10.53 23.19 -0.45
N TYR A 198 -9.87 22.21 0.20
CA TYR A 198 -8.81 22.43 1.19
C TYR A 198 -7.41 22.68 0.60
N ALA A 199 -7.14 22.23 -0.63
CA ALA A 199 -5.80 22.41 -1.24
C ALA A 199 -5.46 23.90 -1.45
N SER A 200 -6.47 24.72 -1.74
CA SER A 200 -6.34 26.17 -1.92
C SER A 200 -6.12 26.93 -0.61
N LEU A 201 -6.70 26.44 0.50
CA LEU A 201 -6.62 27.09 1.81
C LEU A 201 -5.25 26.89 2.49
N CYS A 202 -4.61 25.74 2.29
CA CYS A 202 -3.29 25.47 2.83
C CYS A 202 -2.18 26.32 2.16
N LEU A 203 -2.40 26.79 0.93
CA LEU A 203 -1.48 27.64 0.17
C LEU A 203 -1.69 29.14 0.42
N GLN A 204 -2.84 29.55 0.96
CA GLN A 204 -3.18 30.94 1.21
C GLN A 204 -3.14 31.29 2.71
N LYS A 205 -1.94 31.37 3.29
CA LYS A 205 -1.73 32.23 4.47
C LYS A 205 -1.60 33.69 4.02
N SER A 206 -2.70 34.30 3.58
CA SER A 206 -2.94 35.73 3.75
C SER A 206 -4.38 36.10 3.36
N GLN A 207 -5.07 36.73 4.32
CA GLN A 207 -6.33 37.47 4.24
C GLN A 207 -7.63 36.71 4.53
N GLN A 208 -8.19 37.05 5.71
CA GLN A 208 -9.52 36.72 6.20
C GLN A 208 -10.63 37.33 5.34
N SER A 209 -11.74 36.62 5.21
CA SER A 209 -13.05 37.12 5.68
C SER A 209 -14.06 36.00 5.87
N VAL A 210 -14.94 36.23 6.84
CA VAL A 210 -15.96 35.35 7.43
C VAL A 210 -17.28 35.54 6.68
N ILE A 211 -17.97 34.46 6.30
CA ILE A 211 -19.44 34.44 6.20
C ILE A 211 -19.93 33.05 6.63
N GLU A 212 -20.72 33.02 7.72
CA GLU A 212 -21.47 31.86 8.21
C GLU A 212 -22.74 31.62 7.39
N THR A 213 -23.10 30.36 7.17
CA THR A 213 -24.50 29.97 6.99
C THR A 213 -24.70 28.54 7.51
N ASP A 214 -25.49 28.44 8.57
CA ASP A 214 -25.86 27.20 9.25
C ASP A 214 -26.96 26.43 8.51
N LEU A 215 -26.69 25.15 8.22
CA LEU A 215 -27.67 24.08 8.15
C LEU A 215 -26.98 22.81 8.69
N PRO A 216 -27.68 21.89 9.41
CA PRO A 216 -27.05 20.72 9.99
C PRO A 216 -26.79 19.68 8.89
N ALA A 217 -25.72 19.89 8.13
CA ALA A 217 -25.18 18.89 7.25
C ALA A 217 -24.58 17.79 8.12
N GLN A 218 -25.14 16.57 8.06
CA GLN A 218 -24.43 15.38 8.52
C GLN A 218 -22.99 15.46 7.99
N ALA A 219 -22.03 15.64 8.90
CA ALA A 219 -20.64 15.83 8.57
C ALA A 219 -20.14 14.56 7.85
N LYS A 220 -20.19 14.56 6.51
CA LYS A 220 -19.58 13.50 5.71
C LYS A 220 -18.07 13.60 5.89
N THR A 221 -17.54 12.85 6.85
CA THR A 221 -16.09 12.60 6.99
C THR A 221 -15.65 11.73 5.82
N GLY A 222 -14.66 12.17 5.05
CA GLY A 222 -14.08 11.34 3.99
C GLY A 222 -13.20 10.27 4.60
N ARG A 223 -13.50 8.99 4.37
CA ARG A 223 -12.65 7.88 4.82
C ARG A 223 -11.77 7.41 3.66
N VAL A 224 -10.46 7.51 3.82
CA VAL A 224 -9.49 7.05 2.81
C VAL A 224 -9.00 5.66 3.20
N PRO A 225 -9.19 4.62 2.37
CA PRO A 225 -8.60 3.31 2.60
C PRO A 225 -7.07 3.37 2.45
N VAL A 226 -6.32 3.03 3.50
CA VAL A 226 -4.86 3.03 3.48
C VAL A 226 -4.30 1.64 3.79
N ARG A 227 -3.40 1.17 2.93
CA ARG A 227 -2.56 -0.02 3.14
C ARG A 227 -1.14 0.46 3.36
N LEU A 228 -0.66 0.30 4.59
CA LEU A 228 0.63 0.76 5.04
C LEU A 228 1.57 -0.43 5.26
N TYR A 229 2.75 -0.36 4.64
CA TYR A 229 3.80 -1.35 4.70
C TYR A 229 5.00 -0.73 5.42
N VAL A 230 5.34 -1.25 6.60
CA VAL A 230 6.42 -0.71 7.43
C VAL A 230 7.57 -1.69 7.47
N LEU A 231 8.70 -1.32 6.87
CA LEU A 231 9.97 -2.03 7.00
C LEU A 231 10.71 -1.48 8.22
N SER A 232 10.85 -2.30 9.26
CA SER A 232 11.61 -1.93 10.48
C SER A 232 13.04 -2.43 10.40
N VAL A 233 14.00 -1.52 10.53
CA VAL A 233 15.43 -1.82 10.48
C VAL A 233 16.05 -1.44 11.82
N SER A 234 16.66 -2.41 12.49
CA SER A 234 17.23 -2.27 13.84
C SER A 234 18.71 -1.86 13.87
N LYS A 235 19.36 -1.75 12.71
CA LYS A 235 20.74 -1.29 12.61
C LYS A 235 20.75 0.22 12.43
N ASP A 236 21.70 0.89 13.06
CA ASP A 236 22.02 2.26 12.69
C ASP A 236 22.56 2.28 11.25
N PHE A 237 21.82 2.95 10.37
CA PHE A 237 22.26 3.33 9.04
C PHE A 237 22.05 4.82 8.84
N ASP A 238 22.92 5.43 8.06
CA ASP A 238 22.84 6.83 7.65
C ASP A 238 22.38 6.96 6.20
N ASP A 239 22.76 6.01 5.34
CA ASP A 239 22.42 5.98 3.91
C ASP A 239 21.46 4.82 3.56
N LEU A 240 20.63 5.00 2.51
CA LEU A 240 19.65 3.98 2.07
C LEU A 240 20.31 2.69 1.56
N ASP A 241 21.53 2.78 1.02
CA ASP A 241 22.31 1.64 0.53
C ASP A 241 22.73 0.67 1.64
N GLU A 242 22.75 1.13 2.89
CA GLU A 242 23.10 0.33 4.06
C GLU A 242 21.90 -0.45 4.63
N ILE A 243 20.69 -0.17 4.13
CA ILE A 243 19.47 -0.86 4.58
C ILE A 243 19.61 -2.36 4.28
N PRO A 244 19.54 -3.23 5.29
CA PRO A 244 19.64 -4.67 5.09
C PRO A 244 18.54 -5.16 4.15
N ARG A 245 18.94 -6.03 3.21
CA ARG A 245 18.00 -6.66 2.29
C ARG A 245 16.92 -7.44 3.05
N VAL A 246 15.70 -7.38 2.54
CA VAL A 246 14.57 -8.12 3.10
C VAL A 246 14.65 -9.57 2.64
N ASP A 247 14.88 -10.47 3.60
CA ASP A 247 14.95 -11.93 3.42
C ASP A 247 13.66 -12.65 3.85
N SER A 248 12.80 -11.98 4.64
CA SER A 248 11.55 -12.52 5.16
C SER A 248 10.46 -11.44 5.27
N TRP A 249 9.22 -11.83 4.96
CA TRP A 249 8.04 -10.97 5.14
C TRP A 249 7.72 -10.64 6.60
N GLU A 250 8.33 -11.33 7.57
CA GLU A 250 8.16 -11.06 9.00
C GLU A 250 8.77 -9.72 9.43
N LYS A 251 9.76 -9.21 8.68
CA LYS A 251 10.37 -7.89 8.91
C LYS A 251 9.48 -6.73 8.45
N ILE A 252 8.39 -7.04 7.74
CA ILE A 252 7.46 -6.05 7.19
C ILE A 252 6.16 -6.13 7.97
N SER A 253 5.85 -5.06 8.70
CA SER A 253 4.55 -4.90 9.33
C SER A 253 3.53 -4.37 8.31
N TYR A 254 2.36 -4.99 8.26
CA TYR A 254 1.27 -4.60 7.36
C TYR A 254 0.08 -4.07 8.16
N ILE A 255 -0.33 -2.84 7.85
CA ILE A 255 -1.46 -2.17 8.50
C ILE A 255 -2.48 -1.83 7.41
N ASN A 256 -3.72 -2.23 7.62
CA ASN A 256 -4.84 -1.94 6.73
C ASN A 256 -5.91 -1.21 7.53
N ARG A 257 -5.90 0.12 7.48
CA ARG A 257 -6.76 0.98 8.30
C ARG A 257 -7.22 2.20 7.51
N PRO A 258 -8.45 2.68 7.75
CA PRO A 258 -8.90 3.94 7.18
C PRO A 258 -8.23 5.13 7.86
N VAL A 259 -8.02 6.19 7.10
CA VAL A 259 -7.72 7.53 7.63
C VAL A 259 -8.96 8.40 7.43
N GLU A 260 -9.50 8.95 8.52
CA GLU A 260 -10.67 9.83 8.48
C GLU A 260 -10.24 11.28 8.32
N ILE A 261 -10.80 11.95 7.30
CA ILE A 261 -10.62 13.37 7.06
C ILE A 261 -11.88 14.07 7.57
N ARG A 262 -11.75 14.84 8.65
CA ARG A 262 -12.84 15.64 9.21
C ARG A 262 -12.87 17.00 8.52
N LYS A 263 -14.07 17.52 8.25
CA LYS A 263 -14.26 18.84 7.60
C LYS A 263 -13.82 20.02 8.47
N GLU A 264 -13.64 19.81 9.78
CA GLU A 264 -13.21 20.86 10.72
C GLU A 264 -11.69 21.09 10.70
N ASP A 265 -10.91 20.12 10.21
CA ASP A 265 -9.45 20.16 10.21
C ASP A 265 -8.93 20.94 8.98
N LYS A 266 -8.81 22.26 9.13
CA LYS A 266 -8.43 23.19 8.04
C LYS A 266 -7.11 22.86 7.33
N CYS A 267 -6.23 22.04 7.92
CA CYS A 267 -4.95 21.60 7.33
C CYS A 267 -4.59 20.17 7.73
N PHE A 268 -5.36 19.16 7.30
CA PHE A 268 -5.00 17.75 7.51
C PHE A 268 -3.93 17.29 6.50
N THR A 269 -2.70 17.10 6.98
CA THR A 269 -1.52 16.79 6.15
C THR A 269 -1.19 15.29 6.11
N LEU A 270 -0.28 14.89 5.22
CA LEU A 270 0.26 13.52 5.21
C LEU A 270 0.94 13.17 6.55
N HIS A 271 1.60 14.13 7.18
CA HIS A 271 2.16 13.97 8.53
C HIS A 271 1.09 13.57 9.55
N ASP A 272 -0.05 14.25 9.56
CA ASP A 272 -1.15 13.98 10.49
C ASP A 272 -1.76 12.60 10.24
N ALA A 273 -1.88 12.20 8.97
CA ALA A 273 -2.31 10.85 8.61
C ALA A 273 -1.35 9.78 9.13
N LEU A 274 -0.03 10.00 9.02
CA LEU A 274 0.98 9.08 9.53
C LEU A 274 0.98 8.98 11.05
N LYS A 275 0.75 10.09 11.76
CA LYS A 275 0.56 10.09 13.23
C LYS A 275 -0.60 9.19 13.66
N ILE A 276 -1.69 9.18 12.90
CA ILE A 276 -2.85 8.31 13.18
C ILE A 276 -2.52 6.84 12.88
N LEU A 277 -1.79 6.58 11.79
CA LEU A 277 -1.46 5.21 11.36
C LEU A 277 -0.35 4.57 12.20
N LEU A 278 0.62 5.37 12.65
CA LEU A 278 1.82 4.96 13.38
C LEU A 278 2.03 5.83 14.63
N PRO A 279 1.10 5.81 15.61
CA PRO A 279 1.17 6.68 16.78
C PRO A 279 2.45 6.47 17.60
N GLU A 280 2.98 5.25 17.59
CA GLU A 280 4.19 4.83 18.32
C GLU A 280 5.45 5.59 17.89
N LEU A 281 5.51 6.08 16.64
CA LEU A 281 6.66 6.81 16.11
C LEU A 281 6.68 8.30 16.50
N PHE A 282 5.55 8.85 16.95
CA PHE A 282 5.37 10.29 17.16
C PHE A 282 5.04 10.65 18.63
N LEU A 283 5.34 9.74 19.57
CA LEU A 283 5.02 9.92 20.99
C LEU A 283 5.70 11.16 21.61
N ASP A 284 6.86 11.57 21.10
CA ASP A 284 7.70 12.63 21.68
C ASP A 284 7.16 14.06 21.42
N GLU A 285 6.41 14.29 20.33
CA GLU A 285 5.84 15.63 20.04
C GLU A 285 4.65 16.00 20.95
N SER A 286 3.94 15.00 21.50
CA SER A 286 2.75 15.24 22.33
C SER A 286 3.09 15.76 23.73
N LEU A 287 4.29 15.43 24.25
CA LEU A 287 4.73 15.81 25.60
C LEU A 287 5.35 17.21 25.65
N MET A 288 5.84 17.74 24.52
CA MET A 288 6.40 19.09 24.47
C MET A 288 5.32 20.19 24.43
N ASN A 289 4.10 19.87 23.96
CA ASN A 289 2.99 20.82 23.91
C ASN A 289 2.27 21.03 25.25
N VAL A 290 2.60 20.25 26.29
CA VAL A 290 1.97 20.37 27.63
C VAL A 290 2.81 21.20 28.61
N LYS A 291 4.06 21.54 28.28
CA LYS A 291 4.95 22.33 29.17
C LYS A 291 4.82 23.85 29.06
N LEU A 292 3.88 24.37 28.27
CA LEU A 292 3.57 25.80 28.22
C LEU A 292 2.15 26.07 28.74
N GLY A 293 1.94 25.81 30.03
CA GLY A 293 0.68 26.04 30.72
C GLY A 293 0.87 25.97 32.23
N GLY A 294 1.83 26.71 32.75
CA GLY A 294 2.04 26.84 34.19
C GLY A 294 0.92 27.69 34.80
N VAL A 295 0.13 27.09 35.68
CA VAL A 295 -0.49 27.79 36.82
C VAL A 295 -0.37 26.86 38.02
N ASP A 296 0.42 27.30 38.99
CA ASP A 296 0.54 26.70 40.32
C ASP A 296 -0.82 26.73 41.05
N LEU A 297 -1.11 25.67 41.80
CA LEU A 297 -1.69 25.80 43.14
C LEU A 297 -1.37 24.54 43.95
N GLU A 298 -0.42 24.67 44.85
CA GLU A 298 -0.23 23.77 45.99
C GLU A 298 -1.45 23.89 46.93
N ASP A 299 -1.99 22.76 47.42
CA ASP A 299 -2.04 22.53 48.87
C ASP A 299 -2.61 21.17 49.30
N ALA A 300 -1.99 20.66 50.37
CA ALA A 300 -2.49 19.76 51.42
C ALA A 300 -2.63 18.24 51.16
N VAL A 301 -1.49 17.57 51.38
CA VAL A 301 -1.29 16.38 52.22
C VAL A 301 -2.49 15.96 53.10
N ARG A 302 -2.97 14.71 52.95
CA ARG A 302 -3.20 13.80 54.09
C ARG A 302 -3.31 12.33 53.69
N ASN A 303 -2.38 11.55 54.23
CA ASN A 303 -2.40 10.09 54.32
C ASN A 303 -3.61 9.58 55.10
N SER A 304 -4.15 8.43 54.68
CA SER A 304 -4.49 7.32 55.60
C SER A 304 -4.73 6.04 54.79
N ASN A 305 -3.78 5.11 54.93
CA ASN A 305 -4.01 3.69 54.74
C ASN A 305 -5.01 3.20 55.81
N GLU A 306 -5.88 2.26 55.48
CA GLU A 306 -6.27 1.18 56.39
C GLU A 306 -6.85 0.00 55.60
N ASP A 307 -6.28 -1.17 55.88
CA ASP A 307 -6.65 -2.51 55.45
C ASP A 307 -8.08 -2.88 55.90
N VAL A 308 -8.74 -3.83 55.22
CA VAL A 308 -9.28 -5.06 55.84
C VAL A 308 -9.57 -6.11 54.76
N THR A 309 -9.04 -7.30 55.01
CA THR A 309 -9.14 -8.58 54.32
C THR A 309 -10.49 -9.28 54.52
N SER A 310 -10.95 -10.06 53.54
CA SER A 310 -11.76 -11.26 53.80
C SER A 310 -11.59 -12.32 52.70
N ASP A 311 -11.31 -13.52 53.16
CA ASP A 311 -10.88 -14.73 52.45
C ASP A 311 -12.03 -15.57 51.82
N LYS A 312 -11.70 -16.19 50.67
CA LYS A 312 -12.09 -17.53 50.15
C LYS A 312 -13.56 -17.88 49.82
N VAL A 313 -13.80 -18.41 48.61
CA VAL A 313 -14.03 -19.85 48.29
C VAL A 313 -13.95 -20.05 46.75
N VAL A 314 -13.39 -21.20 46.35
CA VAL A 314 -13.16 -21.71 44.99
C VAL A 314 -14.44 -22.35 44.44
N GLU A 315 -14.76 -22.11 43.16
CA GLU A 315 -15.33 -23.14 42.28
C GLU A 315 -15.08 -22.82 40.79
N ASP A 316 -14.68 -23.87 40.08
CA ASP A 316 -14.19 -23.96 38.71
C ASP A 316 -15.35 -24.01 37.70
N GLN A 317 -15.23 -23.27 36.59
CA GLN A 317 -15.69 -23.72 35.27
C GLN A 317 -15.31 -22.74 34.15
N GLY A 318 -14.29 -23.13 33.38
CA GLY A 318 -14.19 -23.04 31.92
C GLY A 318 -14.56 -21.73 31.21
N GLN A 319 -13.55 -21.05 30.65
CA GLN A 319 -13.67 -20.42 29.33
C GLN A 319 -12.31 -20.07 28.72
N ASN A 320 -12.15 -20.48 27.46
CA ASN A 320 -11.00 -20.26 26.58
C ASN A 320 -10.59 -18.78 26.52
N ALA A 321 -9.40 -18.46 27.03
CA ALA A 321 -8.73 -17.20 26.76
C ALA A 321 -7.82 -17.35 25.54
N CYS A 322 -8.33 -16.90 24.39
CA CYS A 322 -7.56 -16.64 23.18
C CYS A 322 -6.41 -15.68 23.53
N LYS A 323 -5.17 -16.14 23.35
CA LYS A 323 -3.98 -15.30 23.47
C LYS A 323 -4.07 -14.19 22.41
N ARG A 324 -4.25 -12.94 22.85
CA ARG A 324 -4.01 -11.75 22.03
C ARG A 324 -2.61 -11.84 21.44
N PRO A 325 -2.39 -11.54 20.14
CA PRO A 325 -1.04 -11.35 19.63
C PRO A 325 -0.44 -10.15 20.37
N GLU A 326 0.72 -10.36 20.97
CA GLU A 326 1.51 -9.30 21.59
C GLU A 326 1.81 -8.25 20.52
N ALA A 327 1.30 -7.04 20.72
CA ALA A 327 1.73 -5.88 19.97
C ALA A 327 3.23 -5.72 20.20
N CYS A 328 4.01 -5.79 19.12
CA CYS A 328 5.45 -5.57 19.14
C CYS A 328 5.71 -4.19 19.78
N ARG A 329 6.43 -4.17 20.91
CA ARG A 329 6.83 -2.91 21.58
C ARG A 329 7.94 -2.28 20.76
N ILE A 330 7.63 -1.30 19.92
CA ILE A 330 8.64 -0.47 19.26
C ILE A 330 9.14 0.54 20.31
N SER A 331 10.47 0.55 20.54
CA SER A 331 11.13 1.45 21.49
C SER A 331 11.07 2.91 21.02
N SER A 332 11.05 3.85 21.97
CA SER A 332 10.66 5.26 21.82
C SER A 332 11.65 6.18 21.07
N SER A 333 12.43 5.66 20.12
CA SER A 333 13.32 6.47 19.28
C SER A 333 13.38 5.95 17.84
N ALA A 334 12.21 5.59 17.31
CA ALA A 334 12.09 5.16 15.93
C ALA A 334 11.93 6.36 14.98
N GLU A 335 12.80 6.46 13.99
CA GLU A 335 12.86 7.56 13.02
C GLU A 335 12.38 7.07 11.65
N ILE A 336 11.51 7.82 10.99
CA ILE A 336 11.11 7.54 9.62
C ILE A 336 12.24 8.00 8.68
N LYS A 337 12.85 7.06 7.97
CA LYS A 337 13.94 7.35 7.02
C LYS A 337 13.47 7.51 5.58
N LEU A 338 12.36 6.87 5.22
CA LEU A 338 11.85 6.90 3.84
C LEU A 338 10.35 6.69 3.84
N ILE A 339 9.65 7.47 3.00
CA ILE A 339 8.24 7.28 2.68
C ILE A 339 8.06 7.26 1.18
N ARG A 340 7.38 6.24 0.68
CA ARG A 340 7.08 6.11 -0.75
C ARG A 340 5.62 5.84 -1.02
N ILE A 341 5.09 6.60 -1.97
CA ILE A 341 3.77 6.42 -2.56
C ILE A 341 3.96 6.53 -4.07
N GLN A 342 3.59 5.51 -4.85
CA GLN A 342 3.77 5.50 -6.32
C GLN A 342 5.22 5.74 -6.79
N GLY A 343 6.22 5.38 -5.98
CA GLY A 343 7.64 5.58 -6.28
C GLY A 343 8.17 6.99 -6.12
N ILE A 344 7.38 7.92 -5.55
CA ILE A 344 7.83 9.24 -5.16
C ILE A 344 7.89 9.37 -3.65
N GLU A 345 8.70 10.31 -3.16
CA GLU A 345 8.77 10.70 -1.76
C GLU A 345 8.00 12.01 -1.57
N PRO A 346 6.71 11.94 -1.18
CA PRO A 346 5.92 13.14 -0.95
C PRO A 346 6.40 13.86 0.31
N LYS A 347 6.40 15.19 0.27
CA LYS A 347 6.62 16.02 1.46
C LYS A 347 5.52 15.79 2.48
N LEU A 348 5.88 15.76 3.76
CA LEU A 348 4.95 15.46 4.86
C LEU A 348 3.86 16.52 5.02
N GLU A 349 4.11 17.76 4.60
CA GLU A 349 3.18 18.89 4.70
C GLU A 349 2.12 18.89 3.60
N ILE A 350 2.20 17.98 2.62
CA ILE A 350 1.22 17.93 1.54
C ILE A 350 -0.18 17.63 2.10
N PRO A 351 -1.24 18.29 1.61
CA PRO A 351 -2.61 17.97 2.02
C PRO A 351 -2.91 16.50 1.72
N PHE A 352 -3.38 15.76 2.73
CA PHE A 352 -3.64 14.34 2.57
C PHE A 352 -4.82 14.08 1.62
N SER A 353 -5.78 15.01 1.53
CA SER A 353 -6.85 14.98 0.52
C SER A 353 -6.30 14.95 -0.90
N TRP A 354 -5.28 15.76 -1.20
CA TRP A 354 -4.63 15.78 -2.51
C TRP A 354 -3.95 14.44 -2.79
N VAL A 355 -3.24 13.87 -1.81
CA VAL A 355 -2.61 12.55 -1.92
C VAL A 355 -3.65 11.48 -2.24
N ALA A 356 -4.75 11.45 -1.50
CA ALA A 356 -5.84 10.51 -1.71
C ALA A 356 -6.52 10.71 -3.08
N ASN A 357 -6.70 11.93 -3.56
CA ASN A 357 -7.36 12.16 -4.84
C ASN A 357 -6.46 11.87 -6.06
N ASN A 358 -5.14 11.90 -5.89
CA ASN A 358 -4.20 11.83 -7.02
C ASN A 358 -3.32 10.57 -7.06
N LEU A 359 -3.05 9.91 -5.92
CA LEU A 359 -2.07 8.82 -5.83
C LEU A 359 -2.67 7.44 -5.52
N LEU A 360 -4.01 7.32 -5.43
CA LEU A 360 -4.68 6.04 -5.24
C LEU A 360 -4.39 5.05 -6.37
N ASN A 361 -4.27 3.78 -6.00
CA ASN A 361 -4.26 2.70 -6.97
C ASN A 361 -5.66 2.44 -7.55
N PRO A 362 -5.76 1.70 -8.68
CA PRO A 362 -7.04 1.29 -9.25
C PRO A 362 -7.92 0.41 -8.33
N ASP A 363 -7.35 -0.13 -7.25
CA ASP A 363 -8.08 -0.86 -6.21
C ASP A 363 -8.68 0.05 -5.13
N TYR A 364 -8.56 1.37 -5.29
CA TYR A 364 -9.02 2.41 -4.36
C TYR A 364 -8.33 2.39 -2.98
N PHE A 365 -7.16 1.75 -2.89
CA PHE A 365 -6.28 1.87 -1.72
C PHE A 365 -5.14 2.84 -1.98
N LEU A 366 -4.80 3.61 -0.95
CA LEU A 366 -3.56 4.35 -0.88
C LEU A 366 -2.51 3.41 -0.30
N HIS A 367 -1.57 2.98 -1.13
CA HIS A 367 -0.47 2.11 -0.71
C HIS A 367 0.70 2.99 -0.28
N VAL A 368 1.08 2.91 0.99
CA VAL A 368 2.17 3.70 1.57
C VAL A 368 3.25 2.76 2.06
N CYS A 369 4.47 2.92 1.56
CA CYS A 369 5.64 2.18 2.04
C CYS A 369 6.46 3.09 2.94
N VAL A 370 6.80 2.64 4.13
CA VAL A 370 7.58 3.40 5.12
C VAL A 370 8.75 2.54 5.57
N CYS A 371 9.96 3.11 5.55
CA CYS A 371 11.11 2.52 6.21
C CYS A 371 11.38 3.27 7.52
N VAL A 372 11.43 2.52 8.62
CA VAL A 372 11.71 3.06 9.95
C VAL A 372 13.01 2.48 10.48
N LYS A 373 13.84 3.36 11.02
CA LYS A 373 15.02 3.02 11.80
C LYS A 373 14.58 2.93 13.25
N VAL A 374 14.74 1.77 13.88
CA VAL A 374 14.39 1.56 15.30
C VAL A 374 15.69 1.46 16.09
N ALA A 375 15.95 2.42 16.99
CA ALA A 375 17.09 2.29 17.88
C ALA A 375 16.85 1.13 18.87
N GLN A 376 17.87 0.29 19.05
CA GLN A 376 17.82 -0.87 19.96
C GLN A 376 17.88 -0.47 21.43
#